data_AF-A0A813ECK8-F1
#
_entry.id   AF-A0A813ECK8-F1
#
_cell.length_a   1.000
_cell.length_b   1.000
_cell.length_c   1.000
_cell.angle_alpha   90.00
_cell.angle_beta   90.00
_cell.angle_gamma   90.00
#
_symmetry.space_group_name_H-M   'P 1'
#
loop_
_entity.id
_entity.type
_entity.pdbx_description
1 polymer ?
#
loop_
_entity_poly.entity_id
_entity_poly.type
_entity_poly.pdbx_seq_one_letter_code
_entity_poly.pdbx_strand_id
1 'polypeptide(L)'
;MLLCCSCCCCCFVFLVVVVVFCCAWAPPFYSAMVPTLSRGATETERSHWTREISDSSGSRSQRLSFRRASTIVRETLSLSDPSLLRSVPIGAVLRNGGLMLRHSAGSEETYALSSQVARITKFVSHNWDTPRWSKFLALVMHFNFFWAVVSSVVAMLVTFALCGPIKLLPQQQQPIADDKIFE
;
A
#
# COMPACT_ATOMS: atom_id res chain seq x y z
N MET A 1 -8.11 26.56 -31.32
CA MET A 1 -7.71 26.30 -29.91
C MET A 1 -8.71 25.37 -29.19
N LEU A 2 -9.12 24.24 -29.77
CA LEU A 2 -10.10 23.32 -29.15
C LEU A 2 -9.66 21.83 -29.17
N LEU A 3 -8.41 21.52 -29.54
CA LEU A 3 -7.91 20.13 -29.61
C LEU A 3 -7.31 19.59 -28.29
N CYS A 4 -7.21 20.38 -27.21
CA CYS A 4 -6.64 19.89 -25.94
C CYS A 4 -7.60 19.06 -25.07
N CYS A 5 -8.89 18.95 -25.40
CA CYS A 5 -9.87 18.41 -24.44
C CYS A 5 -9.95 16.87 -24.40
N SER A 6 -9.59 16.15 -25.47
CA SER A 6 -9.72 14.68 -25.48
C SER A 6 -8.64 13.95 -24.68
N CYS A 7 -7.43 14.49 -24.55
CA CYS A 7 -6.37 13.84 -23.76
C CYS A 7 -6.63 13.91 -22.24
N CYS A 8 -7.32 14.94 -21.73
CA CYS A 8 -7.58 15.08 -20.30
C CYS A 8 -8.61 14.09 -19.78
N CYS A 9 -9.62 13.72 -20.58
CA CYS A 9 -10.65 12.77 -20.16
C CYS A 9 -10.10 11.34 -20.02
N CYS A 10 -9.16 10.93 -20.88
CA CYS A 10 -8.57 9.59 -20.81
C CYS A 10 -7.72 9.40 -19.54
N CYS A 11 -6.98 10.42 -19.11
CA CYS A 11 -6.15 10.35 -17.90
C CYS A 11 -6.99 10.21 -16.62
N PHE A 12 -8.14 10.87 -16.53
CA PHE A 12 -8.99 10.83 -15.34
C PHE A 12 -9.69 9.47 -15.17
N VAL A 13 -10.18 8.89 -16.26
CA VAL A 13 -10.77 7.54 -16.25
C VAL A 13 -9.74 6.50 -15.83
N PHE A 14 -8.48 6.65 -16.27
CA PHE A 14 -7.40 5.75 -15.90
C PHE A 14 -7.11 5.74 -14.40
N LEU A 15 -7.07 6.93 -13.78
CA LEU A 15 -6.80 7.07 -12.36
C LEU A 15 -7.96 6.51 -11.51
N VAL A 16 -9.21 6.74 -11.92
CA VAL A 16 -10.39 6.18 -11.25
C VAL A 16 -10.45 4.65 -11.40
N VAL A 17 -10.16 4.12 -12.59
CA VAL A 17 -10.17 2.67 -12.83
C VAL A 17 -9.08 1.97 -12.02
N VAL A 18 -7.86 2.51 -11.97
CA VAL A 18 -6.77 1.91 -11.17
C VAL A 18 -7.11 1.91 -9.67
N VAL A 19 -7.67 3.01 -9.15
CA VAL A 19 -8.05 3.09 -7.73
C VAL A 19 -9.20 2.14 -7.41
N VAL A 20 -10.22 2.05 -8.28
CA VAL A 20 -11.38 1.17 -8.09
C VAL A 20 -10.99 -0.31 -8.24
N PHE A 21 -10.19 -0.67 -9.24
CA PHE A 21 -9.72 -2.05 -9.44
C PHE A 21 -8.79 -2.52 -8.32
N CYS A 22 -7.89 -1.67 -7.82
CA CYS A 22 -7.03 -2.02 -6.69
C CYS A 22 -7.83 -2.24 -5.39
N CYS A 23 -8.97 -1.56 -5.22
CA CYS A 23 -9.84 -1.76 -4.05
C CYS A 23 -10.80 -2.95 -4.22
N ALA A 24 -11.25 -3.24 -5.44
CA ALA A 24 -12.25 -4.27 -5.73
C ALA A 24 -11.66 -5.66 -6.04
N TRP A 25 -10.41 -5.71 -6.49
CA TRP A 25 -9.76 -6.95 -6.96
C TRP A 25 -8.61 -7.41 -6.06
N ALA A 26 -8.77 -7.26 -4.75
CA ALA A 26 -8.04 -8.11 -3.81
C ALA A 26 -8.68 -9.50 -3.88
N PRO A 27 -8.03 -10.52 -4.48
CA PRO A 27 -8.68 -11.82 -4.68
C PRO A 27 -9.09 -12.44 -3.34
N PRO A 28 -10.24 -13.14 -3.28
CA PRO A 28 -10.74 -13.79 -2.06
C PRO A 28 -9.90 -15.00 -1.59
N PHE A 29 -8.74 -15.25 -2.20
CA PHE A 29 -7.94 -16.47 -2.03
C PHE A 29 -7.26 -16.64 -0.65
N TYR A 30 -7.41 -15.71 0.28
CA TYR A 30 -6.84 -15.82 1.63
C TYR A 30 -7.84 -16.15 2.74
N SER A 31 -9.11 -16.45 2.42
CA SER A 31 -10.19 -16.57 3.43
C SER A 31 -10.56 -18.00 3.88
N ALA A 32 -9.83 -19.04 3.51
CA ALA A 32 -10.16 -20.41 3.94
C ALA A 32 -9.25 -20.87 5.10
N MET A 33 -9.88 -21.18 6.25
CA MET A 33 -9.32 -21.74 7.49
C MET A 33 -8.78 -20.76 8.54
N VAL A 34 -9.69 -20.19 9.35
CA VAL A 34 -9.40 -20.00 10.78
C VAL A 34 -10.66 -20.40 11.57
N PRO A 35 -10.59 -21.41 12.45
CA PRO A 35 -11.70 -21.82 13.29
C PRO A 35 -11.91 -20.82 14.44
N THR A 36 -13.18 -20.49 14.67
CA THR A 36 -13.66 -19.66 15.78
C THR A 36 -13.55 -20.42 17.09
N LEU A 37 -12.75 -19.92 18.05
CA LEU A 37 -12.84 -20.37 19.44
C LEU A 37 -12.87 -19.18 20.41
N SER A 38 -13.73 -19.36 21.40
CA SER A 38 -14.38 -18.46 22.35
C SER A 38 -13.48 -17.80 23.41
N ARG A 39 -13.67 -16.48 23.59
CA ARG A 39 -14.01 -15.74 24.82
C ARG A 39 -13.08 -15.73 26.03
N GLY A 40 -12.64 -14.51 26.37
CA GLY A 40 -12.49 -14.06 27.76
C GLY A 40 -11.26 -13.20 28.06
N ALA A 41 -11.50 -11.91 28.40
CA ALA A 41 -10.91 -11.16 29.53
C ALA A 41 -10.32 -9.76 29.21
N THR A 42 -11.12 -8.77 29.64
CA THR A 42 -10.85 -7.51 30.35
C THR A 42 -9.51 -6.76 30.23
N GLU A 43 -9.70 -5.53 29.75
CA GLU A 43 -8.86 -4.33 29.62
C GLU A 43 -8.57 -3.64 30.96
N THR A 44 -7.32 -3.26 31.26
CA THR A 44 -6.99 -2.05 32.04
C THR A 44 -5.53 -1.61 31.80
N GLU A 45 -5.32 -0.30 31.71
CA GLU A 45 -4.08 0.47 31.96
C GLU A 45 -3.20 0.89 30.76
N ARG A 46 -3.48 2.09 30.24
CA ARG A 46 -2.64 2.84 29.28
C ARG A 46 -2.65 4.33 29.62
N SER A 47 -1.61 4.83 30.30
CA SER A 47 -1.27 6.27 30.30
C SER A 47 0.02 6.57 31.08
N HIS A 48 1.20 6.62 30.44
CA HIS A 48 2.35 7.39 30.96
C HIS A 48 3.59 7.47 30.02
N TRP A 49 3.48 7.86 28.74
CA TRP A 49 4.70 8.12 27.94
C TRP A 49 4.54 9.26 26.94
N THR A 50 4.74 10.49 27.42
CA THR A 50 5.10 11.64 26.58
C THR A 50 6.00 12.59 27.36
N ARG A 51 7.31 12.49 27.18
CA ARG A 51 8.20 13.65 27.31
C ARG A 51 9.50 13.50 26.52
N GLU A 52 9.73 14.54 25.71
CA GLU A 52 11.00 15.15 25.32
C GLU A 52 12.05 14.33 24.57
N ILE A 53 12.16 14.58 23.26
CA ILE A 53 13.46 14.65 22.60
C ILE A 53 13.47 15.83 21.61
N SER A 54 14.06 16.93 22.04
CA SER A 54 14.65 17.96 21.19
C SER A 54 16.16 17.88 21.40
N ASP A 55 16.94 17.46 20.40
CA ASP A 55 17.98 18.32 19.82
C ASP A 55 18.72 17.64 18.67
N SER A 56 18.92 18.42 17.61
CA SER A 56 19.41 18.01 16.31
C SER A 56 20.84 18.51 16.09
N SER A 57 21.85 17.66 16.30
CA SER A 57 23.20 17.84 15.73
C SER A 57 24.10 16.61 15.96
N GLY A 58 24.09 15.63 15.04
CA GLY A 58 24.94 14.44 15.19
C GLY A 58 24.86 13.39 14.08
N SER A 59 24.92 13.76 12.80
CA SER A 59 24.60 12.84 11.70
C SER A 59 25.67 11.76 11.39
N ARG A 60 26.85 11.77 12.03
CA ARG A 60 27.90 10.75 11.79
C ARG A 60 28.01 9.65 12.86
N SER A 61 27.67 9.94 14.13
CA SER A 61 27.72 8.95 15.23
C SER A 61 26.54 7.97 15.21
N GLN A 62 25.41 8.36 14.60
CA GLN A 62 24.18 7.57 14.60
C GLN A 62 24.21 6.29 13.73
N ARG A 63 25.09 6.20 12.72
CA ARG A 63 25.13 5.00 11.86
C ARG A 63 25.73 3.77 12.56
N LEU A 64 26.64 3.98 13.51
CA LEU A 64 27.23 2.88 14.29
C LEU A 64 26.31 2.43 15.44
N SER A 65 25.53 3.35 16.03
CA SER A 65 24.54 2.98 17.06
C SER A 65 23.38 2.17 16.49
N PHE A 66 22.96 2.42 15.24
CA PHE A 66 21.87 1.65 14.60
C PHE A 66 22.21 0.17 14.40
N ARG A 67 23.47 -0.15 14.07
CA ARG A 67 23.91 -1.56 13.97
C ARG A 67 23.90 -2.25 15.33
N ARG A 68 24.35 -1.57 16.40
CA ARG A 68 24.42 -2.15 17.75
C ARG A 68 23.03 -2.27 18.40
N ALA A 69 22.14 -1.31 18.16
CA ALA A 69 20.74 -1.37 18.56
C ALA A 69 20.01 -2.57 17.94
N SER A 70 20.36 -2.95 16.70
CA SER A 70 19.71 -4.10 16.05
C SER A 70 20.00 -5.45 16.74
N THR A 71 21.16 -5.60 17.38
CA THR A 71 21.50 -6.79 18.19
C THR A 71 20.71 -6.84 19.50
N ILE A 72 20.67 -5.74 20.26
CA ILE A 72 19.94 -5.67 21.54
C ILE A 72 18.43 -5.81 21.31
N VAL A 73 17.89 -5.18 20.25
CA VAL A 73 16.48 -5.33 19.86
C VAL A 73 16.16 -6.75 19.42
N ARG A 74 17.10 -7.45 18.75
CA ARG A 74 16.92 -8.87 18.42
C ARG A 74 16.89 -9.75 19.66
N GLU A 75 17.73 -9.45 20.65
CA GLU A 75 17.81 -10.22 21.90
C GLU A 75 16.60 -9.97 22.81
N THR A 76 16.08 -8.74 22.84
CA THR A 76 14.91 -8.36 23.64
C THR A 76 13.56 -8.67 22.99
N LEU A 77 13.51 -8.86 21.67
CA LEU A 77 12.31 -9.34 20.95
C LEU A 77 12.31 -10.86 20.74
N SER A 78 13.16 -11.59 21.45
CA SER A 78 12.98 -13.02 21.66
C SER A 78 11.73 -13.23 22.52
N LEU A 79 10.55 -13.21 21.89
CA LEU A 79 9.33 -13.70 22.51
C LEU A 79 9.55 -15.19 22.81
N SER A 80 9.98 -15.48 24.05
CA SER A 80 10.27 -16.85 24.49
C SER A 80 9.03 -17.74 24.47
N ASP A 81 7.84 -17.13 24.55
CA ASP A 81 6.57 -17.82 24.41
C ASP A 81 6.06 -17.76 22.96
N PRO A 82 6.09 -18.88 22.21
CA PRO A 82 5.58 -18.94 20.85
C PRO A 82 4.07 -18.67 20.78
N SER A 83 3.33 -18.84 21.88
CA SER A 83 1.88 -18.63 21.92
C SER A 83 1.49 -17.15 21.77
N LEU A 84 2.40 -16.24 22.11
CA LEU A 84 2.23 -14.79 21.98
C LEU A 84 2.45 -14.29 20.55
N LEU A 85 3.09 -15.11 19.70
CA LEU A 85 3.43 -14.71 18.34
C LEU A 85 2.24 -14.93 17.41
N ARG A 86 1.49 -13.85 17.19
CA ARG A 86 0.31 -13.84 16.33
C ARG A 86 0.50 -12.89 15.16
N SER A 87 -0.11 -13.21 14.04
CA SER A 87 -0.15 -12.35 12.86
C SER A 87 -1.56 -12.22 12.33
N VAL A 88 -1.82 -11.14 11.60
CA VAL A 88 -3.09 -10.88 10.92
C VAL A 88 -2.81 -10.84 9.42
N PRO A 89 -3.60 -11.52 8.58
CA PRO A 89 -3.43 -11.44 7.14
C PRO A 89 -3.63 -10.00 6.66
N ILE A 90 -2.76 -9.55 5.74
CA ILE A 90 -2.77 -8.15 5.28
C ILE A 90 -4.12 -7.74 4.67
N GLY A 91 -4.83 -8.67 4.03
CA GLY A 91 -6.17 -8.43 3.50
C GLY A 91 -7.18 -8.05 4.59
N ALA A 92 -7.10 -8.67 5.78
CA ALA A 92 -7.94 -8.30 6.91
C ALA A 92 -7.57 -6.92 7.47
N VAL A 93 -6.27 -6.59 7.53
CA VAL A 93 -5.78 -5.28 7.98
C VAL A 93 -6.25 -4.16 7.04
N LEU A 94 -6.24 -4.40 5.73
CA LEU A 94 -6.61 -3.42 4.69
C LEU A 94 -8.12 -3.41 4.38
N ARG A 95 -8.90 -4.35 4.91
CA ARG A 95 -10.35 -4.43 4.67
C ARG A 95 -11.04 -3.13 5.12
N ASN A 96 -12.13 -2.79 4.44
CA ASN A 96 -12.95 -1.60 4.73
C ASN A 96 -12.13 -0.31 4.81
N GLY A 97 -11.15 -0.14 3.91
CA GLY A 97 -10.30 1.06 3.86
C GLY A 97 -9.33 1.18 5.03
N GLY A 98 -8.88 0.06 5.58
CA GLY A 98 -8.01 0.04 6.75
C GLY A 98 -8.71 0.52 8.02
N LEU A 99 -9.99 0.16 8.20
CA LEU A 99 -10.77 0.52 9.40
C LEU A 99 -10.04 0.07 10.68
N MET A 100 -9.38 -1.08 10.64
CA MET A 100 -8.56 -1.63 11.73
C MET A 100 -7.42 -0.69 12.15
N LEU A 101 -6.93 0.16 11.25
CA LEU A 101 -5.87 1.13 11.53
C LEU A 101 -6.36 2.39 12.25
N ARG A 102 -7.68 2.55 12.43
CA ARG A 102 -8.31 3.73 13.05
C ARG A 102 -8.22 3.72 14.58
N HIS A 103 -8.34 2.55 15.19
CA HIS A 103 -8.55 2.43 16.63
C HIS A 103 -7.37 1.73 17.32
N SER A 104 -7.10 2.16 18.54
CA SER A 104 -5.98 1.68 19.35
C SER A 104 -6.34 0.66 20.41
N ALA A 105 -7.63 0.53 20.66
CA ALA A 105 -8.20 -0.54 21.44
C ALA A 105 -8.32 -1.77 20.53
N GLY A 106 -7.66 -2.86 20.89
CA GLY A 106 -7.98 -4.17 20.36
C GLY A 106 -9.28 -4.65 20.99
N SER A 107 -10.21 -5.18 20.21
CA SER A 107 -11.37 -5.90 20.71
C SER A 107 -11.11 -7.40 20.65
N GLU A 108 -11.94 -8.19 21.33
CA GLU A 108 -11.92 -9.65 21.17
C GLU A 108 -12.07 -10.06 19.70
N GLU A 109 -12.90 -9.33 18.94
CA GLU A 109 -13.08 -9.55 17.51
C GLU A 109 -11.78 -9.31 16.70
N THR A 110 -11.04 -8.22 16.98
CA THR A 110 -9.77 -7.98 16.28
C THR A 110 -8.68 -8.95 16.69
N TYR A 111 -8.72 -9.45 17.92
CA TYR A 111 -7.85 -10.53 18.37
C TYR A 111 -8.15 -11.85 17.65
N ALA A 112 -9.44 -12.18 17.46
CA ALA A 112 -9.88 -13.39 16.76
C ALA A 112 -9.47 -13.41 15.27
N LEU A 113 -9.25 -12.24 14.66
CA LEU A 113 -8.70 -12.14 13.29
C LEU A 113 -7.22 -12.53 13.19
N SER A 114 -6.51 -12.57 14.31
CA SER A 114 -5.10 -12.97 14.35
C SER A 114 -4.97 -14.48 14.54
N SER A 115 -3.96 -15.09 13.93
CA SER A 115 -3.61 -16.50 14.12
C SER A 115 -2.18 -16.62 14.66
N GLN A 116 -1.93 -17.64 15.47
CA GLN A 116 -0.56 -17.98 15.89
C GLN A 116 0.27 -18.40 14.69
N VAL A 117 1.50 -17.89 14.60
CA VAL A 117 2.42 -18.23 13.52
C VAL A 117 3.81 -18.50 14.06
N ALA A 118 4.61 -19.33 13.39
CA ALA A 118 5.98 -19.59 13.84
C ALA A 118 6.91 -18.38 13.61
N ARG A 119 6.58 -17.50 12.66
CA ARG A 119 7.43 -16.37 12.25
C ARG A 119 6.63 -15.23 11.64
N ILE A 120 6.93 -14.00 12.06
CA ILE A 120 6.41 -12.78 11.44
C ILE A 120 7.36 -12.34 10.31
N THR A 121 6.86 -12.26 9.08
CA THR A 121 7.68 -11.82 7.93
C THR A 121 7.79 -10.30 7.84
N LYS A 122 6.72 -9.58 8.21
CA LYS A 122 6.59 -8.14 8.08
C LYS A 122 5.98 -7.58 9.35
N PHE A 123 6.64 -6.62 9.97
CA PHE A 123 6.15 -5.90 11.13
C PHE A 123 5.72 -4.50 10.70
N VAL A 124 4.49 -4.12 11.02
CA VAL A 124 3.96 -2.78 10.76
C VAL A 124 4.01 -2.01 12.08
N SER A 125 4.96 -1.09 12.21
CA SER A 125 5.05 -0.23 13.39
C SER A 125 3.85 0.73 13.43
N HIS A 126 3.09 0.70 14.52
CA HIS A 126 1.93 1.56 14.68
C HIS A 126 2.34 2.90 15.33
N ASN A 127 2.38 3.99 14.55
CA ASN A 127 2.47 5.35 15.09
C ASN A 127 1.07 5.97 15.18
N TRP A 128 0.55 6.23 16.38
CA TRP A 128 -0.80 6.77 16.59
C TRP A 128 -1.00 8.18 16.01
N ASP A 129 0.07 8.97 15.87
CA ASP A 129 0.00 10.34 15.36
C ASP A 129 -0.16 10.42 13.84
N THR A 130 0.17 9.33 13.13
CA THR A 130 0.05 9.32 11.67
C THR A 130 -1.42 9.13 11.24
N PRO A 131 -1.95 10.00 10.36
CA PRO A 131 -3.32 9.87 9.86
C PRO A 131 -3.59 8.49 9.26
N ARG A 132 -4.79 7.96 9.52
CA ARG A 132 -5.22 6.64 9.05
C ARG A 132 -5.02 6.46 7.53
N TRP A 133 -5.42 7.45 6.75
CA TRP A 133 -5.37 7.38 5.30
C TRP A 133 -3.93 7.29 4.77
N SER A 134 -2.98 8.00 5.39
CA SER A 134 -1.57 7.90 5.04
C SER A 134 -1.03 6.49 5.30
N LYS A 135 -1.39 5.87 6.43
CA LYS A 135 -1.01 4.47 6.73
C LYS A 135 -1.63 3.49 5.74
N PHE A 136 -2.93 3.63 5.49
CA PHE A 136 -3.66 2.78 4.58
C PHE A 136 -3.07 2.86 3.16
N LEU A 137 -2.88 4.08 2.64
CA LEU A 137 -2.32 4.27 1.30
C LEU A 137 -0.90 3.73 1.21
N ALA A 138 -0.06 3.97 2.22
CA ALA A 138 1.30 3.41 2.25
C ALA A 138 1.30 1.87 2.23
N LEU A 139 0.42 1.22 3.01
CA LEU A 139 0.33 -0.24 3.04
C LEU A 139 -0.28 -0.81 1.76
N VAL A 140 -1.35 -0.20 1.23
CA VAL A 140 -1.95 -0.62 -0.05
C VAL A 140 -0.93 -0.49 -1.16
N MET A 141 -0.22 0.63 -1.25
CA MET A 141 0.86 0.81 -2.22
C MET A 141 1.94 -0.24 -1.98
N HIS A 142 2.46 -0.41 -0.76
CA HIS A 142 3.55 -1.36 -0.51
C HIS A 142 3.22 -2.82 -0.88
N PHE A 143 2.01 -3.29 -0.52
CA PHE A 143 1.62 -4.69 -0.73
C PHE A 143 0.98 -4.95 -2.10
N ASN A 144 0.39 -3.94 -2.74
CA ASN A 144 -0.25 -4.08 -4.06
C ASN A 144 0.52 -3.37 -5.19
N PHE A 145 1.70 -2.78 -4.93
CA PHE A 145 2.43 -1.99 -5.92
C PHE A 145 2.64 -2.76 -7.23
N PHE A 146 3.09 -4.01 -7.11
CA PHE A 146 3.38 -4.84 -8.27
C PHE A 146 2.14 -5.04 -9.14
N TRP A 147 1.02 -5.45 -8.54
CA TRP A 147 -0.23 -5.65 -9.25
C TRP A 147 -0.81 -4.35 -9.79
N ALA A 148 -0.68 -3.25 -9.06
CA ALA A 148 -1.09 -1.93 -9.52
C ALA A 148 -0.31 -1.52 -10.78
N VAL A 149 1.02 -1.69 -10.79
CA VAL A 149 1.87 -1.40 -11.95
C VAL A 149 1.55 -2.32 -13.13
N VAL A 150 1.38 -3.62 -12.91
CA VAL A 150 1.00 -4.55 -13.97
C VAL A 150 -0.36 -4.16 -14.56
N SER A 151 -1.35 -3.87 -13.71
CA SER A 151 -2.69 -3.47 -14.17
C SER A 151 -2.67 -2.15 -14.95
N SER A 152 -1.84 -1.18 -14.55
CA SER A 152 -1.74 0.10 -15.24
C SER A 152 -1.04 -0.05 -16.60
N VAL A 153 0.00 -0.88 -16.71
CA VAL A 153 0.63 -1.19 -18.00
C VAL A 153 -0.36 -1.90 -18.93
N VAL A 154 -1.09 -2.90 -18.43
CA VAL A 154 -2.12 -3.61 -19.22
C VAL A 154 -3.19 -2.65 -19.71
N ALA A 155 -3.72 -1.80 -18.82
CA ALA A 155 -4.72 -0.81 -19.19
C ALA A 155 -4.17 0.16 -20.26
N MET A 156 -2.89 0.53 -20.19
CA MET A 156 -2.27 1.46 -21.15
C MET A 156 -2.17 0.82 -22.52
N LEU A 157 -1.76 -0.45 -22.58
CA LEU A 157 -1.71 -1.22 -23.82
C LEU A 157 -3.10 -1.43 -24.43
N VAL A 158 -4.11 -1.71 -23.61
CA VAL A 158 -5.51 -1.84 -24.06
C VAL A 158 -6.01 -0.52 -24.62
N THR A 159 -5.80 0.60 -23.91
CA THR A 159 -6.17 1.93 -24.41
C THR A 159 -5.45 2.23 -25.72
N PHE A 160 -4.15 1.94 -25.83
CA PHE A 160 -3.39 2.13 -27.06
C PHE A 160 -3.94 1.28 -28.21
N ALA A 161 -4.26 0.01 -27.99
CA ALA A 161 -4.81 -0.88 -29.00
C ALA A 161 -6.21 -0.45 -29.47
N LEU A 162 -7.05 0.04 -28.56
CA LEU A 162 -8.39 0.52 -28.87
C LEU A 162 -8.39 1.89 -29.57
N CYS A 163 -7.44 2.77 -29.22
CA CYS A 163 -7.30 4.08 -29.84
C CYS A 163 -6.49 4.06 -31.15
N GLY A 164 -5.58 3.11 -31.33
CA GLY A 164 -4.73 2.98 -32.52
C GLY A 164 -5.46 2.95 -33.88
N PRO A 165 -6.58 2.23 -34.06
CA PRO A 165 -7.32 2.26 -35.32
C PRO A 165 -8.09 3.56 -35.55
N ILE A 166 -8.27 4.39 -34.52
CA ILE A 166 -8.86 5.72 -34.67
C ILE A 166 -7.75 6.61 -35.24
N LYS A 167 -7.91 7.06 -36.49
CA LYS A 167 -6.99 7.97 -37.22
C LYS A 167 -6.90 9.38 -36.59
N LEU A 168 -6.70 9.46 -35.28
CA LEU A 168 -6.54 10.70 -34.51
C LEU A 168 -5.10 11.21 -34.51
N LEU A 169 -4.12 10.37 -34.87
CA LEU A 169 -2.79 10.87 -35.14
C LEU A 169 -2.87 11.78 -36.36
N PRO A 170 -2.53 13.07 -36.23
CA PRO A 170 -2.47 13.96 -37.39
C PRO A 170 -1.54 13.29 -38.37
N GLN A 171 -2.08 12.91 -39.54
CA GLN A 171 -1.27 12.35 -40.58
C GLN A 171 -0.18 13.37 -40.85
N GLN A 172 1.09 13.02 -40.59
CA GLN A 172 2.21 13.88 -40.94
C GLN A 172 2.03 14.19 -42.42
N GLN A 173 1.70 15.45 -42.69
CA GLN A 173 1.56 15.94 -44.04
C GLN A 173 2.94 15.74 -44.67
N GLN A 174 3.06 14.74 -45.55
CA GLN A 174 4.32 14.52 -46.22
C GLN A 174 4.64 15.82 -46.98
N PRO A 175 5.86 16.35 -46.83
CA PRO A 175 6.25 17.51 -47.60
C PRO A 175 6.00 17.18 -49.07
N ILE A 176 5.19 18.01 -49.72
CA ILE A 176 4.94 17.92 -51.15
C ILE A 176 6.32 18.07 -51.79
N ALA A 177 6.82 16.99 -52.38
CA ALA A 177 8.07 17.03 -53.13
C ALA A 177 7.81 17.89 -54.38
N ASP A 178 8.29 19.13 -54.36
CA ASP A 178 8.21 20.10 -55.47
C ASP A 178 9.19 19.73 -56.61
N ASP A 179 9.23 18.46 -57.00
CA ASP A 179 10.21 17.92 -57.97
C ASP A 179 9.85 18.23 -59.45
N LYS A 180 8.91 19.14 -59.73
CA LYS A 180 8.45 19.40 -61.12
C LYS A 180 8.33 20.86 -61.55
N ILE A 181 8.99 21.80 -60.88
CA ILE A 181 8.91 23.24 -61.27
C ILE A 181 9.99 23.63 -62.31
N PHE A 182 10.92 22.75 -62.68
CA PHE A 182 11.96 23.04 -63.67
C PHE A 182 12.05 22.00 -64.80
N GLU A 183 11.04 21.93 -65.67
CA GLU A 183 11.18 21.42 -67.05
C GLU A 183 10.37 22.28 -68.04
#